data_AF-A0A0A1ITZ8-F1
#
_entry.id   AF-A0A0A1ITZ8-F1
#
_cell.length_a   1.000
_cell.length_b   1.000
_cell.length_c   1.000
_cell.angle_alpha   90.00
_cell.angle_beta   90.00
_cell.angle_gamma   90.00
#
_symmetry.space_group_name_H-M   'P 1'
#
loop_
_entity.id
_entity.type
_entity.pdbx_description
1 polymer ?
#
loop_
_entity_poly.entity_id
_entity_poly.type
_entity_poly.pdbx_seq_one_letter_code
_entity_poly.pdbx_strand_id
1 'polypeptide(L)'
;TKHGFQSMRMASATANCAKIIEYTLHNGYDPVVNMQMGPETGDPCEFKDFEELFQAWVKQAEWLMDILVRTVNLGRVKDPEFYGRPFLSSISERSIEQGTD
;
A
#
# COMPACT_ATOMS: atom_id res chain seq x y z
N THR A 1 -8.77 -11.82 -19.72
CA THR A 1 -9.36 -11.36 -21.01
C THR A 1 -9.07 -12.44 -22.04
N LYS A 2 -9.49 -12.29 -23.30
CA LYS A 2 -9.18 -13.27 -24.36
C LYS A 2 -7.68 -13.48 -24.61
N HIS A 3 -6.82 -12.58 -24.09
CA HIS A 3 -5.38 -12.51 -24.33
C HIS A 3 -4.51 -12.65 -23.06
N GLY A 4 -5.02 -13.34 -22.03
CA GLY A 4 -4.24 -13.62 -20.81
C GLY A 4 -5.02 -13.57 -19.50
N PHE A 5 -4.35 -14.02 -18.44
CA PHE A 5 -4.86 -14.02 -17.07
C PHE A 5 -5.35 -12.63 -16.68
N GLN A 6 -6.33 -12.58 -15.76
CA GLN A 6 -6.66 -11.34 -15.08
C GLN A 6 -5.34 -10.77 -14.55
N SER A 7 -5.00 -9.53 -14.91
CA SER A 7 -3.84 -8.87 -14.29
C SER A 7 -4.01 -9.04 -12.78
N MET A 8 -2.98 -9.51 -12.08
CA MET A 8 -3.01 -9.73 -10.63
C MET A 8 -3.45 -8.41 -9.96
N ARG A 9 -4.76 -8.22 -9.85
CA ARG A 9 -5.45 -7.12 -9.16
C ARG A 9 -5.93 -7.62 -7.81
N MET A 10 -5.18 -8.55 -7.22
CA MET A 10 -5.20 -8.70 -5.77
C MET A 10 -4.67 -7.40 -5.18
N ALA A 11 -5.39 -6.85 -4.20
CA ALA A 11 -4.99 -5.62 -3.53
C ALA A 11 -3.58 -5.82 -2.96
N SER A 12 -2.58 -5.20 -3.60
CA SER A 12 -1.17 -5.44 -3.28
C SER A 12 -0.70 -4.53 -2.14
N ALA A 13 -1.33 -3.37 -2.00
CA ALA A 13 -1.20 -2.46 -0.87
C ALA A 13 -2.53 -2.47 -0.11
N THR A 14 -2.53 -3.08 1.08
CA THR A 14 -3.70 -3.11 1.96
C THR A 14 -3.32 -2.53 3.31
N ALA A 15 -4.07 -1.50 3.71
CA ALA A 15 -3.96 -0.87 5.02
C ALA A 15 -5.23 -1.16 5.82
N ASN A 16 -5.09 -1.34 7.13
CA ASN A 16 -6.23 -1.42 8.03
C ASN A 16 -6.65 0.00 8.44
N CYS A 17 -7.90 0.38 8.16
CA CYS A 17 -8.43 1.68 8.55
C CYS A 17 -8.37 1.93 10.07
N ALA A 18 -8.50 0.89 10.89
CA ALA A 18 -8.36 1.00 12.34
C ALA A 18 -6.94 1.42 12.76
N LYS A 19 -5.90 0.98 12.03
CA LYS A 19 -4.52 1.37 12.31
C LYS A 19 -4.27 2.85 12.00
N ILE A 20 -4.93 3.37 10.96
CA ILE A 20 -4.86 4.79 10.61
C ILE A 20 -5.47 5.63 11.74
N ILE A 21 -6.59 5.19 12.33
CA ILE A 21 -7.19 5.86 13.51
C ILE A 21 -6.21 5.87 14.68
N GLU A 22 -5.52 4.76 14.96
CA GLU A 22 -4.50 4.72 16.02
C GLU A 22 -3.41 5.77 15.79
N TYR A 23 -2.90 5.90 14.56
CA TYR A 23 -1.92 6.94 14.24
C TYR A 23 -2.50 8.35 14.38
N THR A 24 -3.75 8.58 13.96
CA THR A 24 -4.40 9.87 14.15
C THR A 24 -4.48 10.25 15.63
N LEU A 25 -4.85 9.30 16.49
CA LEU A 25 -5.03 9.52 17.94
C LEU A 25 -3.72 9.52 18.74
N HIS A 26 -2.60 9.14 18.13
CA HIS A 26 -1.27 9.19 18.74
C HIS A 26 -0.32 10.12 18.00
N ASN A 27 -0.85 11.07 17.21
CA ASN A 27 -0.05 12.04 16.46
C ASN A 27 1.06 11.39 15.60
N GLY A 28 0.73 10.25 14.96
CA GLY A 28 1.63 9.45 14.14
C GLY A 28 2.55 8.49 14.89
N TYR A 29 2.58 8.53 16.22
CA TYR A 29 3.37 7.61 17.03
C TYR A 29 2.72 6.23 17.11
N ASP A 30 3.52 5.18 16.92
CA ASP A 30 3.08 3.80 17.08
C ASP A 30 3.55 3.26 18.44
N PRO A 31 2.64 3.00 19.40
CA PRO A 31 3.01 2.51 20.73
C PRO A 31 3.43 1.03 20.73
N VAL A 32 3.09 0.24 19.70
CA VAL A 32 3.45 -1.18 19.63
C VAL A 32 4.91 -1.34 19.24
N VAL A 33 5.36 -0.57 18.25
CA VAL A 33 6.77 -0.57 17.82
C VAL A 33 7.62 0.53 18.45
N ASN A 34 7.01 1.38 19.29
CA ASN A 34 7.64 2.50 19.99
C ASN A 34 8.40 3.48 19.08
N MET A 35 7.79 3.85 17.95
CA MET A 35 8.43 4.69 16.95
C MET A 35 7.46 5.70 16.34
N GLN A 36 7.98 6.87 15.97
CA GLN A 36 7.26 7.81 15.12
C GLN A 36 7.13 7.19 13.72
N MET A 37 5.98 6.58 13.45
CA MET A 37 5.70 5.94 12.18
C MET A 37 5.14 6.96 11.19
N GLY A 38 3.94 7.47 11.48
CA GLY A 38 3.24 8.44 10.66
C GLY A 38 3.74 9.88 10.86
N PRO A 39 3.33 10.82 9.99
CA PRO A 39 3.56 12.24 10.19
C PRO A 39 2.88 12.73 11.49
N GLU A 40 3.43 13.78 12.08
CA GLU A 40 2.74 14.52 13.14
C GLU A 40 1.58 15.30 12.52
N THR A 41 0.35 15.00 12.94
CA THR A 41 -0.89 15.59 12.44
C THR A 41 -1.57 16.53 13.42
N GLY A 42 -0.97 16.74 14.61
CA GLY A 42 -1.50 17.54 15.71
C GLY A 42 -1.94 16.68 16.89
N ASP A 43 -2.05 17.30 18.07
CA ASP A 43 -2.57 16.67 19.27
C ASP A 43 -4.09 16.48 19.13
N PRO A 44 -4.60 15.23 19.17
CA PRO A 44 -6.03 14.96 19.06
C PRO A 44 -6.88 15.56 20.19
N CYS A 45 -6.29 15.87 21.34
CA CYS A 45 -7.01 16.55 22.44
C CYS A 45 -7.30 18.03 22.13
N GLU A 46 -6.61 18.62 21.16
CA GLU A 46 -6.77 20.02 20.76
C GLU A 46 -7.73 20.21 19.57
N PHE A 47 -8.20 19.12 18.95
CA PHE A 47 -9.14 19.20 17.83
C PHE A 47 -10.51 19.70 18.28
N LYS A 48 -11.06 20.67 17.55
CA LYS A 48 -12.30 21.38 17.92
C LYS A 48 -13.55 20.68 17.43
N ASP A 49 -13.42 19.94 16.33
CA ASP A 49 -14.53 19.25 15.69
C ASP A 49 -14.04 17.98 14.98
N PHE A 50 -15.02 17.23 14.45
CA PHE A 50 -14.75 16.00 13.73
C PHE A 50 -13.98 16.23 12.42
N GLU A 51 -14.13 17.40 11.79
CA GLU A 51 -13.47 17.67 10.52
C GLU A 51 -11.96 17.78 10.70
N GLU A 52 -11.49 18.44 11.76
CA GLU A 52 -10.06 18.49 12.11
C GLU A 52 -9.48 17.07 12.34
N LEU A 53 -10.21 16.22 13.05
CA LEU A 53 -9.83 14.81 13.25
C LEU A 53 -9.81 14.04 11.92
N PHE A 54 -10.82 14.22 11.07
CA PHE A 54 -10.92 13.53 9.79
C PHE A 54 -9.79 13.96 8.84
N GLN A 55 -9.44 15.24 8.81
CA GLN A 55 -8.29 15.73 8.02
C GLN A 55 -6.96 15.16 8.52
N ALA A 56 -6.78 15.02 9.84
CA ALA A 56 -5.63 14.33 10.41
C ALA A 56 -5.61 12.85 9.99
N TRP A 57 -6.76 12.17 10.00
CA TRP A 57 -6.90 10.79 9.53
C TRP A 57 -6.58 10.64 8.03
N VAL A 58 -7.04 11.55 7.18
CA VAL A 58 -6.72 11.55 5.74
C VAL A 58 -5.22 11.66 5.52
N LYS A 59 -4.53 12.56 6.22
CA LYS A 59 -3.07 12.71 6.12
C LYS A 59 -2.33 11.43 6.53
N GLN A 60 -2.77 10.76 7.59
CA GLN A 60 -2.21 9.46 8.00
C GLN A 60 -2.48 8.38 6.93
N ALA A 61 -3.66 8.37 6.33
CA ALA A 61 -4.04 7.43 5.28
C ALA A 61 -3.20 7.61 4.00
N GLU A 62 -3.02 8.86 3.56
CA GLU A 62 -2.21 9.21 2.39
C GLU A 62 -0.76 8.79 2.59
N TRP A 63 -0.18 9.11 3.76
CA TRP A 63 1.18 8.70 4.10
C TRP A 63 1.35 7.17 4.09
N LEU A 64 0.42 6.44 4.72
CA LEU A 64 0.49 4.98 4.79
C LEU A 64 0.36 4.35 3.40
N MET A 65 -0.54 4.86 2.57
CA MET A 65 -0.72 4.39 1.20
C MET A 65 0.48 4.71 0.30
N ASP A 66 1.11 5.88 0.44
CA ASP A 66 2.34 6.22 -0.30
C ASP A 66 3.43 5.17 -0.06
N ILE A 67 3.69 4.83 1.20
CA ILE A 67 4.71 3.84 1.58
C ILE A 67 4.38 2.46 0.99
N LEU A 68 3.14 2.01 1.15
CA LEU A 68 2.73 0.68 0.67
C LEU A 68 2.81 0.59 -0.85
N VAL A 69 2.33 1.61 -1.58
CA VAL A 69 2.34 1.62 -3.05
C VAL A 69 3.76 1.68 -3.60
N ARG A 70 4.65 2.48 -3.00
CA ARG A 70 6.06 2.55 -3.42
C ARG A 70 6.77 1.21 -3.25
N THR A 71 6.52 0.52 -2.14
CA THR A 71 7.09 -0.80 -1.88
C THR A 71 6.58 -1.85 -2.89
N VAL A 72 5.28 -1.87 -3.16
CA VAL A 72 4.68 -2.76 -4.17
C VAL A 72 5.24 -2.48 -5.56
N ASN A 73 5.36 -1.21 -5.95
CA ASN A 73 5.87 -0.83 -7.26
C ASN A 73 7.33 -1.23 -7.43
N LEU A 74 8.16 -1.03 -6.40
CA LEU A 74 9.54 -1.51 -6.40
C LEU A 74 9.61 -3.03 -6.57
N GLY A 75 8.79 -3.76 -5.80
CA GLY A 75 8.68 -5.21 -5.90
C GLY A 75 8.34 -5.65 -7.33
N ARG A 76 7.35 -5.03 -7.97
CA ARG A 76 6.94 -5.34 -9.35
C ARG A 76 8.01 -5.07 -10.39
N VAL A 77 8.78 -3.98 -10.23
CA VAL A 77 9.89 -3.67 -11.16
C VAL A 77 11.00 -4.70 -11.04
N LYS A 78 11.26 -5.18 -9.82
CA LYS A 78 12.32 -6.12 -9.52
C LYS A 78 11.94 -7.60 -9.67
N ASP A 79 10.66 -7.92 -9.64
CA ASP A 79 10.15 -9.29 -9.70
C ASP A 79 10.73 -10.10 -10.87
N PRO A 80 10.81 -9.59 -12.11
CA PRO A 80 11.37 -10.36 -13.24
C PRO A 80 12.86 -10.67 -13.09
N GLU A 81 13.62 -9.88 -12.33
CA GLU A 81 15.05 -10.12 -12.07
C GLU A 81 15.25 -11.27 -11.06
N PHE A 82 14.30 -11.48 -10.14
CA PHE A 82 14.43 -12.41 -9.03
C PHE A 82 13.58 -13.68 -9.17
N TYR A 83 12.42 -13.58 -9.83
CA TYR A 83 11.37 -14.60 -9.83
C TYR A 83 10.78 -14.78 -11.23
N GLY A 84 11.51 -15.47 -12.11
CA GLY A 84 10.93 -15.91 -13.38
C GLY A 84 9.75 -16.87 -13.14
N ARG A 85 8.68 -16.75 -13.94
CA ARG A 85 7.42 -17.48 -13.76
C ARG A 85 7.10 -18.36 -14.99
N PRO A 86 8.03 -19.21 -15.47
CA PRO A 86 7.92 -19.87 -16.77
C PRO A 86 6.68 -20.74 -16.91
N PHE A 87 6.20 -21.37 -15.82
CA PHE A 87 4.94 -22.12 -15.86
C PHE A 87 3.75 -21.20 -16.12
N LEU A 88 3.62 -20.07 -15.39
CA LEU A 88 2.53 -19.12 -15.56
C LEU A 88 2.57 -18.45 -16.94
N SER A 89 3.78 -18.15 -17.43
CA SER A 89 3.98 -17.56 -18.75
C SER A 89 3.70 -18.54 -19.87
N SER A 90 4.04 -19.83 -19.69
CA SER A 90 3.75 -20.89 -20.69
C SER A 90 2.27 -21.16 -20.91
N ILE A 91 1.41 -20.76 -19.98
CA ILE A 91 -0.05 -20.88 -20.08
C ILE A 91 -0.73 -19.53 -20.39
N SER A 92 0.05 -18.48 -20.66
CA SER A 92 -0.40 -17.12 -20.98
C SER A 92 -0.18 -16.83 -22.47
N GLU A 93 -1.26 -16.71 -23.26
CA GLU A 93 -1.19 -16.44 -24.71
C GLU A 93 -0.28 -15.23 -25.02
N ARG A 94 -0.45 -14.12 -24.30
CA ARG A 94 0.35 -12.90 -24.49
C ARG A 94 1.85 -13.14 -24.23
N SER A 95 2.19 -13.89 -23.20
CA SER A 95 3.59 -14.18 -22.85
C SER A 95 4.24 -15.02 -23.95
N ILE A 96 3.51 -16.02 -24.47
CA ILE A 96 3.95 -16.86 -25.60
C ILE A 96 4.16 -16.02 -26.87
N GLU A 97 3.21 -15.16 -27.24
CA GLU A 97 3.30 -14.30 -28.44
C GLU A 97 4.44 -13.29 -28.36
N GLN A 98 4.71 -12.74 -27.17
CA GLN A 98 5.73 -11.71 -26.96
C GLN A 98 7.13 -12.29 -26.69
N GLY A 99 7.23 -13.59 -26.38
CA GLY A 99 8.49 -14.22 -25.98
C GLY A 99 9.03 -13.66 -24.67
N THR A 100 8.15 -13.16 -23.81
CA THR A 100 8.48 -12.62 -22.49
C THR A 100 7.80 -13.44 -21.41
N ASP A 101 8.40 -13.46 -20.21
CA ASP A 101 7.69 -13.93 -19.02
C ASP A 101 6.39 -13.11 -18.83
#